data_AF-A0A1Q8ZDX3-F1
#
_entry.id   AF-A0A1Q8ZDX3-F1
#
_cell.length_a   1.000
_cell.length_b   1.000
_cell.length_c   1.000
_cell.angle_alpha   90.00
_cell.angle_beta   90.00
_cell.angle_gamma   90.00
#
_symmetry.space_group_name_H-M   'P 1'
#
loop_
_entity.id
_entity.type
_entity.pdbx_description
1 polymer ?
#
loop_
_entity_poly.entity_id
_entity_poly.type
_entity_poly.pdbx_seq_one_letter_code
_entity_poly.pdbx_strand_id
1 'polypeptide(L)'
;MVESAIAYTTFGSEVETYAALAKLAIARSIQLANALWLNGRRDRNAADFYMIYEYAEDDLGGRNAIVKALGVSDNDITRLRKSANNLAPTDGGRHAKGTGVPEWGLDRQREFIGRFLKEWIVYRATNAD
;
A
#
# COMPACT_ATOMS: atom_id res chain seq x y z
N MET A 1 -17.99 5.85 37.55
CA MET A 1 -16.94 5.72 36.52
C MET A 1 -17.67 5.63 35.19
N VAL A 2 -17.52 6.62 34.31
CA VAL A 2 -18.16 6.61 32.99
C VAL A 2 -17.17 5.95 32.04
N GLU A 3 -17.49 4.75 31.59
CA GLU A 3 -16.82 4.09 30.48
C GLU A 3 -16.99 4.98 29.24
N SER A 4 -15.91 5.61 28.80
CA SER A 4 -15.87 6.33 27.54
C SER A 4 -15.84 5.30 26.42
N ALA A 5 -17.02 4.92 25.93
CA ALA A 5 -17.13 4.19 24.68
C ALA A 5 -16.59 5.10 23.58
N ILE A 6 -15.44 4.74 23.00
CA ILE A 6 -14.92 5.38 21.79
C ILE A 6 -15.92 5.06 20.68
N ALA A 7 -16.85 5.99 20.44
CA ALA A 7 -17.72 5.94 19.28
C ALA A 7 -16.86 6.21 18.05
N TYR A 8 -16.52 5.16 17.31
CA TYR A 8 -15.95 5.27 15.97
C TYR A 8 -17.04 5.78 15.02
N THR A 9 -17.25 7.09 14.96
CA THR A 9 -18.11 7.73 13.98
C THR A 9 -17.44 7.67 12.61
N THR A 10 -17.48 6.51 11.98
CA THR A 10 -17.29 6.42 10.52
C THR A 10 -18.62 6.89 9.94
N PHE A 11 -18.70 8.17 9.54
CA PHE A 11 -19.90 8.68 8.89
C PHE A 11 -20.15 7.85 7.64
N GLY A 12 -21.38 7.33 7.46
CA GLY A 12 -21.71 6.34 6.42
C GLY A 12 -21.31 6.75 4.98
N SER A 13 -21.15 8.05 4.72
CA SER A 13 -20.72 8.58 3.43
C SER A 13 -19.22 8.42 3.13
N GLU A 14 -18.35 8.22 4.12
CA GLU A 14 -16.90 8.10 3.88
C GLU A 14 -16.56 6.81 3.14
N VAL A 15 -17.22 5.71 3.51
CA VAL A 15 -17.03 4.40 2.87
C VAL A 15 -17.55 4.45 1.44
N GLU A 16 -18.73 5.05 1.22
CA GLU A 16 -19.33 5.20 -0.10
C GLU A 16 -18.49 6.11 -1.01
N THR A 17 -18.00 7.23 -0.47
CA THR A 17 -17.10 8.14 -1.19
C THR A 17 -15.81 7.44 -1.57
N TYR A 18 -15.20 6.72 -0.63
CA TYR A 18 -13.99 5.96 -0.91
C TYR A 18 -14.22 4.86 -1.96
N ALA A 19 -15.35 4.14 -1.89
CA ALA A 19 -15.71 3.15 -2.89
C ALA A 19 -15.90 3.77 -4.29
N ALA A 20 -16.51 4.96 -4.37
CA ALA A 20 -16.66 5.70 -5.63
C ALA A 20 -15.29 6.13 -6.20
N LEU A 21 -14.40 6.66 -5.36
CA LEU A 21 -13.03 7.00 -5.77
C LEU A 21 -12.26 5.77 -6.23
N ALA A 22 -12.32 4.66 -5.49
CA ALA A 22 -11.68 3.41 -5.86
C ALA A 22 -12.18 2.90 -7.22
N LYS A 23 -13.49 2.96 -7.47
CA LYS A 23 -14.10 2.57 -8.75
C LYS A 23 -13.60 3.43 -9.92
N LEU A 24 -13.51 4.75 -9.73
CA LEU A 24 -12.98 5.66 -10.75
C LEU A 24 -11.48 5.41 -10.99
N ALA A 25 -10.72 5.25 -9.93
CA ALA A 25 -9.27 5.04 -9.99
C ALA A 25 -8.91 3.74 -10.71
N ILE A 26 -9.58 2.63 -10.42
CA ILE A 26 -9.29 1.34 -11.06
C ILE A 26 -9.67 1.32 -12.54
N ALA A 27 -10.68 2.11 -12.95
CA ALA A 27 -11.04 2.26 -14.36
C ALA A 27 -9.95 3.00 -15.16
N ARG A 28 -9.08 3.77 -14.47
CA ARG A 28 -7.98 4.53 -15.06
C ARG A 28 -6.63 3.82 -14.98
N SER A 29 -6.49 2.80 -14.14
CA SER A 29 -5.23 2.09 -13.95
C SER A 29 -5.46 0.60 -13.69
N ILE A 30 -5.04 -0.23 -14.65
CA ILE A 30 -5.05 -1.69 -14.48
C ILE A 30 -4.04 -2.14 -13.42
N GLN A 31 -2.93 -1.41 -13.27
CA GLN A 31 -1.93 -1.63 -12.23
C GLN A 31 -2.54 -1.44 -10.84
N LEU A 32 -3.31 -0.36 -10.64
CA LEU A 32 -4.03 -0.15 -9.38
C LEU A 32 -5.10 -1.23 -9.14
N ALA A 33 -5.81 -1.65 -10.17
CA ALA A 33 -6.76 -2.77 -10.06
C ALA A 33 -6.06 -4.07 -9.60
N ASN A 34 -4.92 -4.40 -10.20
CA ASN A 34 -4.11 -5.56 -9.82
C ASN A 34 -3.56 -5.44 -8.40
N ALA A 35 -3.10 -4.26 -8.00
CA ALA A 35 -2.62 -3.97 -6.66
C ALA A 35 -3.73 -4.14 -5.62
N LEU A 36 -4.95 -3.67 -5.88
CA LEU A 36 -6.09 -3.84 -4.97
C LEU A 36 -6.53 -5.31 -4.87
N TRP A 37 -6.53 -6.04 -5.99
CA TRP A 37 -6.81 -7.47 -5.96
C TRP A 37 -5.76 -8.24 -5.14
N LEU A 38 -4.48 -7.93 -5.33
CA LEU A 38 -3.39 -8.49 -4.54
C LEU A 38 -3.55 -8.15 -3.06
N ASN A 39 -3.89 -6.89 -2.75
CA ASN A 39 -4.16 -6.41 -1.41
C ASN A 39 -5.41 -7.05 -0.77
N GLY A 40 -6.32 -7.63 -1.56
CA GLY A 40 -7.50 -8.34 -1.06
C GLY A 40 -7.22 -9.77 -0.60
N ARG A 41 -6.05 -10.34 -0.89
CA ARG A 41 -5.72 -11.72 -0.51
C ARG A 41 -5.57 -11.87 1.01
N ARG A 42 -5.96 -13.03 1.52
CA ARG A 42 -5.92 -13.37 2.96
C ARG A 42 -4.49 -13.55 3.48
N ASP A 43 -3.65 -14.26 2.72
CA ASP A 43 -2.32 -14.68 3.16
C ASP A 43 -1.22 -13.83 2.54
N ARG A 44 -1.38 -12.50 2.62
CA ARG A 44 -0.41 -11.54 2.08
C ARG A 44 0.89 -11.56 2.87
N ASN A 45 1.99 -11.48 2.15
CA ASN A 45 3.34 -11.46 2.70
C ASN A 45 4.12 -10.22 2.23
N ALA A 46 5.39 -10.13 2.64
CA ALA A 46 6.24 -8.98 2.33
C ALA A 46 6.50 -8.84 0.82
N ALA A 47 6.54 -9.95 0.08
CA ALA A 47 6.66 -9.92 -1.38
C ALA A 47 5.41 -9.35 -2.03
N ASP A 48 4.21 -9.67 -1.54
CA ASP A 48 2.96 -9.08 -2.04
C ASP A 48 2.90 -7.57 -1.80
N PHE A 49 3.35 -7.12 -0.61
CA PHE A 49 3.45 -5.69 -0.29
C PHE A 49 4.42 -4.96 -1.21
N TYR A 50 5.57 -5.56 -1.51
CA TYR A 50 6.51 -4.96 -2.44
C TYR A 50 6.03 -4.98 -3.89
N MET A 51 5.32 -6.03 -4.31
CA MET A 51 4.71 -6.12 -5.64
C MET A 51 3.66 -5.01 -5.85
N ILE A 52 2.91 -4.63 -4.81
CA ILE A 52 2.01 -3.46 -4.87
C ILE A 52 2.78 -2.17 -5.19
N TYR A 53 3.97 -1.99 -4.62
CA TYR A 53 4.85 -0.87 -4.97
C TYR A 53 5.36 -0.98 -6.41
N GLU A 54 5.77 -2.17 -6.87
CA GLU A 54 6.23 -2.39 -8.26
C GLU A 54 5.11 -2.02 -9.26
N TYR A 55 3.85 -2.36 -8.99
CA TYR A 55 2.72 -1.90 -9.81
C TYR A 55 2.59 -0.37 -9.86
N ALA A 56 2.86 0.32 -8.75
CA ALA A 56 2.81 1.79 -8.73
C ALA A 56 3.96 2.42 -9.50
N GLU A 57 5.13 1.77 -9.55
CA GLU A 57 6.25 2.24 -10.39
C GLU A 57 5.88 2.18 -11.86
N ASP A 58 5.27 1.07 -12.30
CA ASP A 58 4.80 0.90 -13.66
C ASP A 58 3.67 1.90 -14.01
N ASP A 59 2.78 2.18 -13.05
CA ASP A 59 1.63 3.07 -13.25
C ASP A 59 2.02 4.55 -13.30
N LEU A 60 2.85 4.99 -12.35
CA LEU A 60 3.11 6.41 -12.11
C LEU A 60 4.40 6.90 -12.78
N GLY A 61 5.19 6.03 -13.41
CA GLY A 61 6.44 6.40 -14.07
C GLY A 61 7.65 6.40 -13.13
N GLY A 62 7.65 5.48 -12.16
CA GLY A 62 8.77 5.21 -11.27
C GLY A 62 8.79 6.01 -9.98
N ARG A 63 9.80 5.69 -9.16
CA ARG A 63 9.95 6.14 -7.77
C ARG A 63 9.80 7.65 -7.54
N ASN A 64 10.41 8.50 -8.38
CA ASN A 64 10.34 9.96 -8.20
C ASN A 64 8.92 10.49 -8.40
N ALA A 65 8.19 9.91 -9.36
CA ALA A 65 6.80 10.28 -9.62
C ALA A 65 5.89 9.80 -8.49
N ILE A 66 6.13 8.59 -7.93
CA ILE A 66 5.43 8.09 -6.74
C ILE A 66 5.59 9.03 -5.55
N VAL A 67 6.82 9.43 -5.21
CA VAL A 67 7.10 10.34 -4.08
C VAL A 67 6.32 11.64 -4.24
N LYS A 68 6.31 12.21 -5.45
CA LYS A 68 5.59 13.44 -5.76
C LYS A 68 4.06 13.26 -5.73
N ALA A 69 3.56 12.16 -6.29
CA ALA A 69 2.12 11.92 -6.45
C ALA A 69 1.45 11.51 -5.13
N LEU A 70 2.11 10.66 -4.34
CA LEU A 70 1.52 10.01 -3.16
C LEU A 70 2.02 10.58 -1.84
N GLY A 71 2.96 11.54 -1.86
CA GLY A 71 3.50 12.16 -0.66
C GLY A 71 4.26 11.20 0.26
N VAL A 72 4.74 10.07 -0.27
CA VAL A 72 5.55 9.11 0.48
C VAL A 72 7.02 9.51 0.45
N SER A 73 7.78 9.17 1.50
CA SER A 73 9.21 9.48 1.52
C SER A 73 10.04 8.43 0.78
N ASP A 74 11.15 8.87 0.17
CA ASP A 74 12.14 7.97 -0.42
C ASP A 74 12.65 6.94 0.61
N ASN A 75 12.84 7.39 1.85
CA ASN A 75 13.26 6.53 2.96
C ASN A 75 12.24 5.41 3.24
N ASP A 76 10.94 5.69 3.19
CA ASP A 76 9.90 4.68 3.41
C ASP A 76 9.89 3.62 2.29
N ILE A 77 10.09 4.04 1.04
CA ILE A 77 10.21 3.10 -0.07
C ILE A 77 11.47 2.25 0.08
N THR A 78 12.60 2.85 0.48
CA THR A 78 13.83 2.10 0.78
C THR A 78 13.62 1.08 1.90
N ARG A 79 12.92 1.48 2.96
CA ARG A 79 12.57 0.60 4.09
C ARG A 79 11.69 -0.55 3.67
N LEU A 80 10.66 -0.30 2.87
CA LEU A 80 9.81 -1.36 2.30
C LEU A 80 10.65 -2.36 1.51
N ARG A 81 11.48 -1.88 0.57
CA ARG A 81 12.35 -2.73 -0.27
C ARG A 81 13.29 -3.59 0.58
N LYS A 82 13.99 -2.98 1.53
CA LYS A 82 14.90 -3.71 2.42
C LYS A 82 14.16 -4.76 3.24
N SER A 83 12.97 -4.43 3.74
CA SER A 83 12.19 -5.32 4.58
C SER A 83 11.66 -6.51 3.80
N ALA A 84 11.08 -6.27 2.62
CA ALA A 84 10.60 -7.32 1.73
C ALA A 84 11.71 -8.29 1.31
N ASN A 85 12.93 -7.80 1.07
CA ASN A 85 14.04 -8.62 0.61
C ASN A 85 14.80 -9.35 1.74
N ASN A 86 14.66 -8.92 2.99
CA ASN A 86 15.47 -9.44 4.11
C ASN A 86 14.66 -10.08 5.24
N LEU A 87 13.33 -10.04 5.20
CA LEU A 87 12.51 -10.87 6.09
C LEU A 87 12.83 -12.35 5.86
N ALA A 88 12.77 -13.15 6.93
CA ALA A 88 12.89 -14.58 6.80
C ALA A 88 11.72 -15.13 5.96
N PRO A 89 11.92 -16.22 5.19
CA PRO A 89 10.83 -16.84 4.44
C PRO A 89 9.65 -17.27 5.32
N THR A 90 9.92 -17.72 6.55
CA THR A 90 8.89 -18.05 7.56
C THR A 90 8.04 -16.85 7.95
N ASP A 91 8.59 -15.65 7.81
CA ASP A 91 7.94 -14.38 8.11
C ASP A 91 7.49 -13.66 6.82
N GLY A 92 7.39 -14.39 5.70
CA GLY A 92 6.85 -13.89 4.44
C GLY A 92 7.81 -13.07 3.60
N GLY A 93 9.13 -13.16 3.83
CA GLY A 93 10.14 -12.49 3.01
C GLY A 93 10.26 -13.03 1.58
N ARG A 94 10.71 -12.17 0.65
CA ARG A 94 10.84 -12.47 -0.79
C ARG A 94 12.00 -13.42 -1.10
N HIS A 95 13.00 -13.54 -0.24
CA HIS A 95 14.22 -14.30 -0.51
C HIS A 95 14.58 -15.30 0.59
N ALA A 96 15.08 -16.47 0.16
CA ALA A 96 15.55 -17.54 1.05
C ALA A 96 16.85 -17.21 1.82
N LYS A 97 17.61 -16.21 1.36
CA LYS A 97 18.83 -15.71 2.00
C LYS A 97 18.81 -14.18 2.01
N GLY A 98 18.33 -13.60 3.10
CA GLY A 98 18.50 -12.16 3.35
C GLY A 98 19.98 -11.85 3.59
N THR A 99 20.52 -10.84 2.91
CA THR A 99 21.91 -10.38 3.11
C THR A 99 22.00 -9.22 4.10
N GLY A 100 20.88 -8.78 4.66
CA GLY A 100 20.78 -7.67 5.61
C GLY A 100 19.69 -7.87 6.65
N VAL A 101 19.45 -6.83 7.46
CA VAL A 101 18.42 -6.83 8.51
C VAL A 101 17.16 -6.15 7.96
N PRO A 102 15.97 -6.75 8.11
CA PRO A 102 14.72 -6.08 7.75
C PRO A 102 14.49 -4.88 8.68
N GLU A 103 14.16 -3.72 8.12
CA GLU A 103 13.87 -2.52 8.92
C GLU A 103 12.43 -2.53 9.47
N TRP A 104 11.51 -3.21 8.77
CA TRP A 104 10.10 -3.37 9.15
C TRP A 104 9.68 -4.85 9.17
N GLY A 105 8.94 -5.21 10.22
CA GLY A 105 8.13 -6.44 10.21
C GLY A 105 6.91 -6.33 9.28
N LEU A 106 6.16 -7.42 9.16
CA LEU A 106 4.99 -7.49 8.27
C LEU A 106 3.91 -6.45 8.61
N ASP A 107 3.64 -6.19 9.88
CA ASP A 107 2.59 -5.25 10.29
C ASP A 107 2.87 -3.81 9.80
N ARG A 108 4.12 -3.35 9.93
CA ARG A 108 4.51 -2.03 9.45
C ARG A 108 4.46 -1.91 7.93
N GLN A 109 4.79 -2.99 7.22
CA GLN A 109 4.64 -3.02 5.76
C GLN A 109 3.18 -2.98 5.35
N ARG A 110 2.32 -3.73 6.04
CA ARG A 110 0.87 -3.72 5.83
C ARG A 110 0.27 -2.32 6.06
N GLU A 111 0.64 -1.66 7.15
CA GLU A 111 0.20 -0.29 7.45
C GLU A 111 0.67 0.70 6.38
N PHE A 112 1.94 0.60 5.98
CA PHE A 112 2.50 1.44 4.93
C PHE A 112 1.73 1.26 3.61
N ILE A 113 1.52 0.02 3.17
CA ILE A 113 0.78 -0.29 1.94
C ILE A 113 -0.69 0.14 2.02
N GLY A 114 -1.32 0.02 3.19
CA GLY A 114 -2.68 0.51 3.40
C GLY A 114 -2.80 2.01 3.16
N ARG A 115 -1.87 2.81 3.69
CA ARG A 115 -1.82 4.26 3.43
C ARG A 115 -1.45 4.55 1.98
N PHE A 116 -0.45 3.85 1.44
CA PHE A 116 0.02 4.00 0.06
C PHE A 116 -1.12 3.82 -0.95
N LEU A 117 -1.90 2.74 -0.82
CA LEU A 117 -3.04 2.46 -1.71
C LEU A 117 -4.14 3.52 -1.59
N LYS A 118 -4.39 4.03 -0.38
CA LYS A 118 -5.37 5.10 -0.15
C LYS A 118 -4.97 6.36 -0.93
N GLU A 119 -3.72 6.79 -0.83
CA GLU A 119 -3.23 7.96 -1.57
C GLU A 119 -3.23 7.72 -3.08
N TRP A 120 -2.88 6.50 -3.52
CA TRP A 120 -2.89 6.16 -4.94
C TRP A 120 -4.30 6.17 -5.54
N ILE A 121 -5.29 5.65 -4.82
CA ILE A 121 -6.71 5.76 -5.21
C ILE A 121 -7.12 7.22 -5.35
N VAL A 122 -6.81 8.05 -4.36
CA VAL A 122 -7.17 9.48 -4.39
C VAL A 122 -6.49 10.18 -5.57
N TYR A 123 -5.19 9.94 -5.78
CA TYR A 123 -4.43 10.51 -6.88
C TYR A 123 -5.05 10.17 -8.23
N ARG A 124 -5.30 8.88 -8.50
CA ARG A 124 -5.86 8.42 -9.79
C ARG A 124 -7.32 8.84 -9.98
N ALA A 125 -8.11 8.93 -8.92
CA ALA A 125 -9.49 9.39 -9.03
C ALA A 125 -9.60 10.89 -9.33
N THR A 126 -8.66 11.71 -8.83
CA THR A 126 -8.69 13.18 -8.97
C THR A 126 -7.90 13.69 -10.17
N ASN A 127 -6.88 12.98 -10.62
CA ASN A 127 -6.10 13.32 -11.81
C ASN A 127 -6.53 12.41 -12.96
N ALA A 128 -7.22 12.98 -13.95
CA ALA A 128 -7.44 12.31 -15.22
C ALA A 128 -6.20 12.59 -16.09
N ASP A 129 -5.54 11.52 -16.53
CA ASP A 129 -4.65 11.59 -17.69
C ASP A 129 -5.49 11.72 -18.97
#